data_AF-A0A9E2V9V4-F1
#
_entry.id   AF-A0A9E2V9V4-F1
#
_cell.length_a   1.000
_cell.length_b   1.000
_cell.length_c   1.000
_cell.angle_alpha   90.00
_cell.angle_beta   90.00
_cell.angle_gamma   90.00
#
_symmetry.space_group_name_H-M   'P 1'
#
loop_
_entity.id
_entity.type
_entity.pdbx_description
1 polymer ?
#
loop_
_entity_poly.entity_id
_entity_poly.type
_entity_poly.pdbx_seq_one_letter_code
_entity_poly.pdbx_strand_id
1 'polypeptide(L)'
;MFPAIGVGSLPFRGACNPNNINEFVDEYRGVRTVYIQSAFRYDYPLEAVKKSIKFLNKKLPILEPEIYSKKEIDMIQEINELASKPYRKTVEALAPFINKFSEFVPKRRERRLHVGLFGYARAIGNKKLPRAIPFTAILYSLGVPPEFIGTGRAIKKLKKEQGLLVSKVYKNLKRDLVYAGRFLNRHNLNELSKLRVAFRDIEEDIKYLEEELGVELGPWSNEDMIYRNLTGNVLLKLKDGKDISELIVETGKYRRSLG
;
A
#
# COMPACT_ATOMS: atom_id res chain seq x y z
N MET A 1 -8.94 11.86 24.74
CA MET A 1 -8.47 12.14 23.36
C MET A 1 -9.38 11.41 22.38
N PHE A 2 -9.75 12.02 21.24
CA PHE A 2 -10.61 11.38 20.22
C PHE A 2 -9.88 11.33 18.86
N PRO A 3 -8.94 10.37 18.67
CA PRO A 3 -8.13 10.34 17.47
C PRO A 3 -8.95 9.96 16.22
N ALA A 4 -8.61 10.60 15.11
CA ALA A 4 -9.18 10.35 13.80
C ALA A 4 -8.12 9.84 12.83
N ILE A 5 -8.47 8.89 11.96
CA ILE A 5 -7.55 8.30 10.99
C ILE A 5 -8.10 8.39 9.56
N GLY A 6 -7.24 8.81 8.62
CA GLY A 6 -7.54 8.91 7.19
C GLY A 6 -6.83 7.83 6.39
N VAL A 7 -7.55 6.77 6.05
CA VAL A 7 -6.99 5.54 5.46
C VAL A 7 -7.69 5.16 4.16
N GLY A 8 -6.93 4.60 3.22
CA GLY A 8 -7.43 4.01 1.98
C GLY A 8 -7.82 2.54 2.15
N SER A 9 -8.40 1.99 1.09
CA SER A 9 -8.90 0.61 1.07
C SER A 9 -7.85 -0.45 0.80
N LEU A 10 -6.70 -0.06 0.21
CA LEU A 10 -5.56 -0.95 -0.02
C LEU A 10 -4.61 -0.95 1.20
N PRO A 11 -3.87 -2.04 1.45
CA PRO A 11 -3.02 -2.17 2.64
C PRO A 11 -2.00 -1.07 2.81
N PHE A 12 -1.32 -0.65 1.73
CA PHE A 12 -0.34 0.45 1.77
C PHE A 12 -0.89 1.76 2.36
N ARG A 13 -2.22 1.93 2.39
CA ARG A 13 -2.88 3.12 2.92
C ARG A 13 -3.81 2.83 4.10
N GLY A 14 -3.70 1.65 4.71
CA GLY A 14 -4.39 1.29 5.96
C GLY A 14 -5.57 0.34 5.83
N ALA A 15 -5.74 -0.34 4.70
CA ALA A 15 -6.62 -1.51 4.54
C ALA A 15 -8.09 -1.35 5.01
N CYS A 16 -8.65 -0.13 4.97
CA CYS A 16 -10.01 0.13 5.43
C CYS A 16 -11.01 -0.13 4.29
N ASN A 17 -11.65 -1.30 4.32
CA ASN A 17 -12.64 -1.68 3.32
C ASN A 17 -13.71 -2.64 3.89
N PRO A 18 -14.87 -2.79 3.22
CA PRO A 18 -15.94 -3.65 3.70
C PRO A 18 -15.56 -5.12 3.93
N ASN A 19 -14.58 -5.66 3.21
CA ASN A 19 -14.14 -7.05 3.32
C ASN A 19 -13.13 -7.26 4.47
N ASN A 20 -12.58 -6.19 5.05
CA ASN A 20 -11.50 -6.22 6.04
C ASN A 20 -11.84 -5.41 7.30
N ILE A 21 -13.13 -5.15 7.56
CA ILE A 21 -13.52 -4.16 8.57
C ILE A 21 -13.25 -4.63 10.00
N ASN A 22 -13.28 -5.94 10.25
CA ASN A 22 -13.00 -6.49 11.58
C ASN A 22 -11.53 -6.35 11.91
N GLU A 23 -10.68 -6.75 10.96
CA GLU A 23 -9.23 -6.68 11.02
C GLU A 23 -8.76 -5.24 11.16
N PHE A 24 -9.33 -4.33 10.36
CA PHE A 24 -9.05 -2.90 10.44
C PHE A 24 -9.32 -2.34 11.84
N VAL A 25 -10.46 -2.69 12.43
CA VAL A 25 -10.85 -2.20 13.75
C VAL A 25 -9.96 -2.77 14.87
N ASP A 26 -9.47 -4.00 14.71
CA ASP A 26 -8.53 -4.59 15.67
C ASP A 26 -7.09 -4.08 15.49
N GLU A 27 -6.68 -3.70 14.28
CA GLU A 27 -5.41 -3.04 14.01
C GLU A 27 -5.35 -1.66 14.69
N TYR A 28 -6.37 -0.83 14.43
CA TYR A 28 -6.38 0.57 14.82
C TYR A 28 -7.20 0.83 16.09
N ARG A 29 -7.05 -0.05 17.09
CA ARG A 29 -7.72 0.09 18.38
C ARG A 29 -7.39 1.44 19.03
N GLY A 30 -8.39 2.06 19.63
CA GLY A 30 -8.27 3.41 20.19
C GLY A 30 -8.65 4.54 19.22
N VAL A 31 -8.76 4.28 17.91
CA VAL A 31 -9.33 5.25 16.95
C VAL A 31 -10.81 5.49 17.27
N ARG A 32 -11.24 6.75 17.19
CA ARG A 32 -12.63 7.17 17.44
C ARG A 32 -13.34 7.61 16.18
N THR A 33 -12.61 8.06 15.16
CA THR A 33 -13.18 8.50 13.87
C THR A 33 -12.38 7.95 12.70
N VAL A 34 -13.07 7.45 11.67
CA VAL A 34 -12.45 6.94 10.44
C VAL A 34 -13.00 7.72 9.26
N TYR A 35 -12.13 8.32 8.45
CA TYR A 35 -12.54 9.02 7.23
C TYR A 35 -12.81 8.02 6.11
N ILE A 36 -14.08 7.77 5.82
CA ILE A 36 -14.50 6.87 4.74
C ILE A 36 -14.17 7.47 3.37
N GLN A 37 -13.27 6.82 2.63
CA GLN A 37 -12.83 7.26 1.31
C GLN A 37 -13.79 6.83 0.18
N SER A 38 -13.58 7.36 -1.03
CA SER A 38 -14.44 7.07 -2.18
C SER A 38 -14.44 5.58 -2.57
N ALA A 39 -13.30 4.90 -2.51
CA ALA A 39 -13.23 3.48 -2.88
C ALA A 39 -14.15 2.63 -2.00
N PHE A 40 -14.09 2.82 -0.68
CA PHE A 40 -15.01 2.18 0.27
C PHE A 40 -16.48 2.37 -0.09
N ARG A 41 -16.88 3.55 -0.58
CA ARG A 41 -18.29 3.88 -0.86
C ARG A 41 -18.80 3.37 -2.20
N TYR A 42 -17.94 3.35 -3.22
CA TYR A 42 -18.36 3.18 -4.61
C TYR A 42 -17.82 1.93 -5.29
N ASP A 43 -16.72 1.35 -4.79
CA ASP A 43 -16.09 0.16 -5.38
C ASP A 43 -16.49 -1.14 -4.65
N TYR A 44 -17.49 -1.06 -3.76
CA TYR A 44 -18.03 -2.18 -2.99
C TYR A 44 -19.58 -2.19 -3.02
N PRO A 45 -20.23 -3.36 -2.86
CA PRO A 45 -21.69 -3.45 -2.82
C PRO A 45 -22.29 -2.58 -1.71
N LEU A 46 -23.34 -1.83 -2.02
CA LEU A 46 -23.98 -0.88 -1.10
C LEU A 46 -24.36 -1.50 0.25
N GLU A 47 -24.87 -2.74 0.24
CA GLU A 47 -25.25 -3.45 1.46
C GLU A 47 -24.04 -3.79 2.34
N ALA A 48 -22.90 -4.15 1.74
CA ALA A 48 -21.66 -4.35 2.47
C ALA A 48 -21.17 -3.03 3.09
N VAL A 49 -21.22 -1.93 2.34
CA VAL A 49 -20.85 -0.59 2.82
C VAL A 49 -21.69 -0.18 4.03
N LYS A 50 -23.02 -0.28 3.94
CA LYS A 50 -23.93 0.05 5.05
C LYS A 50 -23.65 -0.82 6.27
N LYS A 51 -23.45 -2.12 6.09
CA LYS A 51 -23.12 -3.06 7.18
C LYS A 51 -21.82 -2.67 7.87
N SER A 52 -20.77 -2.37 7.11
CA SER A 52 -19.47 -1.97 7.65
C SER A 52 -19.52 -0.62 8.38
N ILE A 53 -20.28 0.36 7.89
CA ILE A 53 -20.50 1.64 8.61
C ILE A 53 -21.22 1.41 9.94
N LYS A 54 -22.28 0.61 9.96
CA LYS A 54 -22.99 0.25 11.20
C LYS A 54 -22.04 -0.44 12.20
N PHE A 55 -21.17 -1.31 11.70
CA PHE A 55 -20.15 -1.98 12.51
C PHE A 55 -19.14 -0.99 13.11
N LEU A 56 -18.59 -0.08 12.30
CA LEU A 56 -17.66 0.97 12.77
C LEU A 56 -18.29 1.84 13.86
N ASN A 57 -19.51 2.34 13.62
CA ASN A 57 -20.22 3.18 14.60
C ASN A 57 -20.46 2.46 15.92
N LYS A 58 -20.66 1.14 15.90
CA LYS A 58 -20.81 0.33 17.11
C LYS A 58 -19.48 0.07 17.83
N LYS A 59 -18.38 -0.12 17.09
CA LYS A 59 -17.11 -0.61 17.64
C LYS A 59 -16.13 0.50 18.03
N LEU A 60 -15.97 1.53 17.21
CA LEU A 60 -14.97 2.59 17.46
C LEU A 60 -15.14 3.29 18.83
N PRO A 61 -16.36 3.54 19.34
CA PRO A 61 -16.52 4.21 20.64
C PRO A 61 -16.06 3.37 21.84
N ILE A 62 -16.07 2.04 21.74
CA ILE A 62 -15.87 1.12 22.88
C ILE A 62 -14.52 0.41 22.88
N LEU A 63 -13.70 0.61 21.84
CA LEU A 63 -12.41 -0.08 21.74
C LEU A 63 -11.32 0.71 22.42
N GLU A 64 -10.78 0.11 23.47
CA GLU A 64 -9.64 0.66 24.20
C GLU A 64 -8.35 0.58 23.38
N PRO A 65 -7.51 1.64 23.43
CA PRO A 65 -6.21 1.65 22.78
C PRO A 65 -5.30 0.58 23.38
N GLU A 66 -4.37 0.09 22.57
CA GLU A 66 -3.24 -0.67 23.10
C GLU A 66 -2.22 0.28 23.72
N ILE A 67 -1.74 -0.10 24.91
CA ILE A 67 -0.74 0.65 25.65
C ILE A 67 0.58 -0.11 25.56
N TYR A 68 1.60 0.58 25.09
CA TYR A 68 2.96 0.06 24.99
C TYR A 68 3.85 0.70 26.04
N SER A 69 4.77 -0.08 26.60
CA SER A 69 5.78 0.40 27.54
C SER A 69 6.76 1.36 26.87
N LYS A 70 7.47 2.17 27.67
CA LYS A 70 8.51 3.08 27.16
C LYS A 70 9.57 2.33 26.33
N LYS A 71 10.00 1.15 26.80
CA LYS A 71 10.94 0.28 26.10
C LYS A 71 10.41 -0.17 24.72
N GLU A 72 9.14 -0.56 24.64
CA GLU A 72 8.52 -0.93 23.36
C GLU A 72 8.42 0.26 22.42
N ILE A 73 8.04 1.44 22.92
CA ILE A 73 7.99 2.67 22.12
C ILE A 73 9.37 3.02 21.54
N ASP A 74 10.42 2.95 22.35
CA ASP A 74 11.78 3.24 21.90
C ASP A 74 12.24 2.22 20.84
N MET A 75 11.91 0.92 21.03
CA MET A 75 12.19 -0.12 20.05
C MET A 75 11.39 0.07 18.74
N ILE A 76 10.14 0.51 18.81
CA ILE A 76 9.33 0.86 17.62
C ILE A 76 9.99 2.00 16.84
N GLN A 77 10.56 3.00 17.52
CA GLN A 77 11.28 4.10 16.87
C GLN A 77 12.53 3.60 16.14
N GLU A 78 13.30 2.71 16.76
CA GLU A 78 14.46 2.07 16.11
C GLU A 78 14.06 1.27 14.87
N ILE A 79 12.98 0.48 14.96
CA ILE A 79 12.42 -0.30 13.85
C ILE A 79 12.00 0.63 12.71
N ASN A 80 11.30 1.72 13.02
CA ASN A 80 10.86 2.70 12.03
C ASN A 80 12.04 3.36 11.31
N GLU A 81 13.09 3.74 12.04
CA GLU A 81 14.30 4.32 11.44
C GLU A 81 14.99 3.30 10.52
N LEU A 82 15.14 2.05 10.99
CA LEU A 82 15.71 0.96 10.21
C LEU A 82 14.91 0.68 8.92
N ALA A 83 13.58 0.59 9.02
CA ALA A 83 12.69 0.31 7.90
C ALA A 83 12.58 1.48 6.92
N SER A 84 12.67 2.72 7.41
CA SER A 84 12.57 3.92 6.57
C SER A 84 13.73 4.05 5.57
N LYS A 85 14.94 3.58 5.92
CA LYS A 85 16.14 3.70 5.09
C LYS A 85 16.00 3.01 3.72
N PRO A 86 15.73 1.69 3.63
CA PRO A 86 15.55 1.02 2.35
C PRO A 86 14.32 1.56 1.60
N TYR A 87 13.23 1.87 2.31
CA TYR A 87 12.03 2.44 1.69
C TYR A 87 12.32 3.78 1.00
N ARG A 88 12.91 4.76 1.71
CA ARG A 88 13.24 6.09 1.17
C ARG A 88 14.16 5.99 -0.04
N LYS A 89 15.22 5.18 0.05
CA LYS A 89 16.15 4.95 -1.06
C LYS A 89 15.43 4.48 -2.32
N THR A 90 14.56 3.48 -2.20
CA THR A 90 13.84 2.92 -3.34
C THR A 90 12.78 3.89 -3.87
N VAL A 91 12.02 4.56 -3.00
CA VAL A 91 11.00 5.54 -3.41
C VAL A 91 11.61 6.75 -4.11
N GLU A 92 12.73 7.29 -3.62
CA GLU A 92 13.42 8.42 -4.26
C GLU A 92 13.97 8.06 -5.66
N ALA A 93 14.37 6.81 -5.86
CA ALA A 93 14.80 6.30 -7.15
C ALA A 93 13.61 6.10 -8.11
N LEU A 94 12.44 5.72 -7.60
CA LEU A 94 11.20 5.56 -8.37
C LEU A 94 10.47 6.88 -8.64
N ALA A 95 10.67 7.92 -7.84
CA ALA A 95 9.89 9.16 -7.91
C ALA A 95 9.81 9.77 -9.33
N PRO A 96 10.91 9.90 -10.11
CA PRO A 96 10.83 10.42 -11.49
C PRO A 96 9.98 9.54 -12.41
N PHE A 97 10.11 8.22 -12.28
CA PHE A 97 9.34 7.25 -13.07
C PHE A 97 7.84 7.37 -12.74
N ILE A 98 7.48 7.34 -11.45
CA ILE A 98 6.08 7.43 -11.04
C ILE A 98 5.47 8.79 -11.41
N ASN A 99 6.21 9.90 -11.22
CA ASN A 99 5.72 11.22 -11.58
C ASN A 99 5.43 11.33 -13.08
N LYS A 100 6.29 10.77 -13.94
CA LYS A 100 6.06 10.73 -15.39
C LYS A 100 4.73 10.08 -15.72
N PHE A 101 4.40 8.95 -15.09
CA PHE A 101 3.18 8.19 -15.39
C PHE A 101 1.96 8.61 -14.58
N SER A 102 2.11 9.50 -13.61
CA SER A 102 1.01 9.97 -12.76
C SER A 102 -0.09 10.73 -13.53
N GLU A 103 0.22 11.23 -14.73
CA GLU A 103 -0.74 11.89 -15.61
C GLU A 103 -1.81 10.96 -16.16
N PHE A 104 -1.47 9.67 -16.35
CA PHE A 104 -2.41 8.64 -16.79
C PHE A 104 -3.37 8.19 -15.69
N VAL A 105 -3.16 8.62 -14.45
CA VAL A 105 -4.08 8.28 -13.34
C VAL A 105 -5.30 9.20 -13.41
N PRO A 106 -6.51 8.67 -13.65
CA PRO A 106 -7.69 9.49 -13.88
C PRO A 106 -8.07 10.30 -12.63
N LYS A 107 -8.36 11.57 -12.84
CA LYS A 107 -8.79 12.49 -11.77
C LYS A 107 -10.30 12.34 -11.56
N ARG A 108 -10.73 11.47 -10.65
CA ARG A 108 -12.16 11.31 -10.28
C ARG A 108 -12.74 12.41 -9.38
N ARG A 109 -11.96 13.45 -9.08
CA ARG A 109 -12.39 14.66 -8.40
C ARG A 109 -11.56 15.82 -8.95
N GLU A 110 -12.21 16.94 -9.24
CA GLU A 110 -11.52 18.21 -9.33
C GLU A 110 -10.85 18.49 -7.98
N ARG A 111 -9.56 18.81 -8.02
CA ARG A 111 -8.78 19.03 -6.81
C ARG A 111 -7.93 20.25 -7.03
N ARG A 112 -8.12 21.26 -6.17
CA ARG A 112 -7.15 22.33 -6.01
C ARG A 112 -5.82 21.68 -5.64
N LEU A 113 -4.79 21.90 -6.45
CA LEU A 113 -3.45 21.47 -6.09
C LEU A 113 -3.09 22.18 -4.78
N HIS A 114 -2.69 21.46 -3.74
CA HIS A 114 -1.98 22.05 -2.60
C HIS A 114 -0.61 22.56 -3.09
N VAL A 115 -0.64 23.69 -3.80
CA VAL A 115 0.50 24.55 -4.11
C VAL A 115 0.26 25.78 -3.25
N GLY A 116 0.96 25.86 -2.12
CA GLY A 116 0.74 26.88 -1.10
C GLY A 116 1.25 26.43 0.25
N LEU A 117 1.35 27.39 1.18
CA LEU A 117 1.99 27.33 2.52
C LEU A 117 1.60 26.13 3.41
N PHE A 118 0.51 25.43 3.10
CA PHE A 118 -0.03 24.25 3.81
C PHE A 118 0.17 22.92 3.07
N GLY A 119 0.97 22.89 2.01
CA GLY A 119 1.34 21.65 1.33
C GLY A 119 2.34 20.89 2.18
N TYR A 120 2.01 19.66 2.59
CA TYR A 120 2.99 18.70 3.13
C TYR A 120 4.29 18.79 2.32
N ALA A 121 5.43 18.91 3.01
CA ALA A 121 6.73 18.95 2.38
C ALA A 121 6.93 17.70 1.53
N ARG A 122 6.73 17.83 0.21
CA ARG A 122 6.87 16.77 -0.80
C ARG A 122 8.27 16.72 -1.39
N ALA A 123 9.22 17.41 -0.75
CA ALA A 123 10.62 17.40 -1.10
C ALA A 123 11.37 16.52 -0.09
N ILE A 124 11.95 15.43 -0.56
CA ILE A 124 13.08 14.79 0.12
C ILE A 124 14.28 15.03 -0.80
N GLY A 125 15.23 15.86 -0.33
CA GLY A 125 16.29 16.41 -1.18
C GLY A 125 15.72 17.22 -2.35
N ASN A 126 16.25 17.00 -3.56
CA ASN A 126 15.88 17.74 -4.78
C ASN A 126 14.70 17.13 -5.57
N LYS A 127 14.07 16.05 -5.09
CA LYS A 127 13.04 15.33 -5.85
C LYS A 127 11.64 15.55 -5.27
N LYS A 128 10.68 15.85 -6.15
CA LYS A 128 9.26 15.93 -5.81
C LYS A 128 8.68 14.53 -5.69
N LEU A 129 8.23 14.14 -4.50
CA LEU A 129 7.60 12.84 -4.32
C LEU A 129 6.20 12.80 -4.95
N PRO A 130 5.84 11.67 -5.58
CA PRO A 130 4.48 11.46 -6.09
C PRO A 130 3.49 11.45 -4.92
N ARG A 131 2.25 11.88 -5.20
CA ARG A 131 1.17 11.74 -4.22
C ARG A 131 0.87 10.26 -3.99
N ALA A 132 0.40 9.90 -2.79
CA ALA A 132 0.12 8.51 -2.41
C ALA A 132 -0.82 7.79 -3.41
N ILE A 133 -1.93 8.42 -3.82
CA ILE A 133 -2.89 7.78 -4.74
C ILE A 133 -2.26 7.44 -6.11
N PRO A 134 -1.69 8.39 -6.88
CA PRO A 134 -0.98 8.04 -8.12
C PRO A 134 0.17 7.06 -7.91
N PHE A 135 0.89 7.17 -6.80
CA PHE A 135 1.98 6.26 -6.48
C PHE A 135 1.49 4.81 -6.35
N THR A 136 0.48 4.59 -5.53
CA THR A 136 -0.15 3.28 -5.36
C THR A 136 -0.79 2.81 -6.67
N ALA A 137 -1.49 3.68 -7.39
CA ALA A 137 -2.15 3.34 -8.64
C ALA A 137 -1.20 2.82 -9.72
N ILE A 138 -0.09 3.52 -9.95
CA ILE A 138 0.88 3.12 -10.97
C ILE A 138 1.57 1.82 -10.58
N LEU A 139 2.02 1.71 -9.34
CA LEU A 139 2.73 0.52 -8.86
C LEU A 139 1.85 -0.73 -8.90
N TYR A 140 0.61 -0.65 -8.40
CA TYR A 140 -0.34 -1.75 -8.57
C TYR A 140 -0.63 -2.06 -10.04
N SER A 141 -0.82 -1.05 -10.90
CA SER A 141 -1.12 -1.28 -12.32
C SER A 141 0.05 -1.91 -13.09
N LEU A 142 1.28 -1.77 -12.60
CA LEU A 142 2.45 -2.49 -13.09
C LEU A 142 2.59 -3.90 -12.50
N GLY A 143 1.76 -4.26 -11.53
CA GLY A 143 1.85 -5.50 -10.78
C GLY A 143 3.00 -5.51 -9.78
N VAL A 144 3.37 -4.35 -9.23
CA VAL A 144 4.45 -4.21 -8.23
C VAL A 144 3.91 -3.47 -7.01
N PRO A 145 3.16 -4.14 -6.12
CA PRO A 145 2.53 -3.49 -4.96
C PRO A 145 3.55 -2.73 -4.08
N PRO A 146 3.25 -1.47 -3.69
CA PRO A 146 4.15 -0.64 -2.87
C PRO A 146 4.38 -1.16 -1.45
N GLU A 147 3.54 -2.06 -0.95
CA GLU A 147 3.69 -2.74 0.33
C GLU A 147 5.02 -3.49 0.47
N PHE A 148 5.62 -3.88 -0.65
CA PHE A 148 6.88 -4.61 -0.66
C PHE A 148 8.11 -3.70 -0.60
N ILE A 149 7.97 -2.41 -0.88
CA ILE A 149 9.11 -1.51 -0.98
C ILE A 149 9.81 -1.38 0.38
N GLY A 150 11.02 -1.92 0.48
CA GLY A 150 11.86 -1.88 1.67
C GLY A 150 11.44 -2.82 2.81
N THR A 151 10.23 -3.40 2.76
CA THR A 151 9.69 -4.23 3.85
C THR A 151 10.50 -5.50 4.05
N GLY A 152 10.86 -6.22 2.98
CA GLY A 152 11.64 -7.45 3.09
C GLY A 152 13.06 -7.20 3.62
N ARG A 153 13.77 -6.20 3.07
CA ARG A 153 15.11 -5.81 3.55
C ARG A 153 15.07 -5.27 4.98
N ALA A 154 13.97 -4.64 5.40
CA ALA A 154 13.79 -4.22 6.78
C ALA A 154 13.61 -5.43 7.71
N ILE A 155 12.68 -6.32 7.40
CA ILE A 155 12.40 -7.54 8.17
C ILE A 155 13.66 -8.40 8.33
N LYS A 156 14.41 -8.62 7.26
CA LYS A 156 15.67 -9.38 7.31
C LYS A 156 16.71 -8.81 8.29
N LYS A 157 16.66 -7.51 8.59
CA LYS A 157 17.60 -6.84 9.50
C LYS A 157 17.09 -6.75 10.93
N LEU A 158 15.84 -7.13 11.19
CA LEU A 158 15.28 -7.08 12.53
C LEU A 158 15.95 -8.13 13.42
N LYS A 159 16.23 -7.73 14.66
CA LYS A 159 16.55 -8.69 15.72
C LYS A 159 15.29 -9.50 16.05
N LYS A 160 15.46 -10.69 16.62
CA LYS A 160 14.34 -11.56 17.03
C LYS A 160 13.31 -10.84 17.92
N GLU A 161 13.77 -10.06 18.90
CA GLU A 161 12.90 -9.27 19.78
C GLU A 161 12.10 -8.20 19.02
N GLN A 162 12.74 -7.55 18.03
CA GLN A 162 12.10 -6.55 17.19
C GLN A 162 11.05 -7.19 16.29
N GLY A 163 11.33 -8.36 15.70
CA GLY A 163 10.37 -9.12 14.89
C GLY A 163 9.14 -9.56 15.67
N LEU A 164 9.33 -10.02 16.92
CA LEU A 164 8.22 -10.34 17.83
C LEU A 164 7.39 -9.09 18.15
N LEU A 165 8.04 -7.95 18.40
CA LEU A 165 7.34 -6.68 18.63
C LEU A 165 6.57 -6.22 17.39
N VAL A 166 7.14 -6.32 16.19
CA VAL A 166 6.44 -6.01 14.93
C VAL A 166 5.16 -6.84 14.79
N SER A 167 5.24 -8.14 15.06
CA SER A 167 4.09 -9.05 14.99
C SER A 167 3.01 -8.71 16.03
N LYS A 168 3.41 -8.15 17.17
CA LYS A 168 2.51 -7.67 18.23
C LYS A 168 1.82 -6.35 17.84
N VAL A 169 2.57 -5.38 17.31
CA VAL A 169 2.07 -4.01 17.06
C VAL A 169 1.36 -3.88 15.72
N TYR A 170 1.77 -4.65 14.71
CA TYR A 170 1.15 -4.67 13.38
C TYR A 170 0.51 -6.03 13.15
N LYS A 171 -0.70 -6.20 13.68
CA LYS A 171 -1.41 -7.48 13.76
C LYS A 171 -1.72 -8.08 12.39
N ASN A 172 -2.03 -7.21 11.43
CA ASN A 172 -2.43 -7.62 10.09
C ASN A 172 -1.29 -7.63 9.08
N LEU A 173 -0.03 -7.42 9.48
CA LEU A 173 1.10 -7.33 8.54
C LEU A 173 1.17 -8.51 7.56
N LYS A 174 1.11 -9.74 8.07
CA LYS A 174 1.14 -10.95 7.21
C LYS A 174 -0.05 -10.98 6.25
N ARG A 175 -1.24 -10.67 6.73
CA ARG A 175 -2.47 -10.64 5.92
C ARG A 175 -2.40 -9.59 4.83
N ASP A 176 -1.91 -8.40 5.16
CA ASP A 176 -1.77 -7.26 4.26
C ASP A 176 -0.76 -7.57 3.14
N LEU A 177 0.39 -8.16 3.49
CA LEU A 177 1.41 -8.57 2.53
C LEU A 177 0.93 -9.70 1.61
N VAL A 178 0.21 -10.68 2.16
CA VAL A 178 -0.41 -11.76 1.38
C VAL A 178 -1.48 -11.20 0.43
N TYR A 179 -2.33 -10.29 0.91
CA TYR A 179 -3.34 -9.65 0.07
C TYR A 179 -2.69 -8.86 -1.06
N ALA A 180 -1.66 -8.06 -0.77
CA ALA A 180 -0.90 -7.35 -1.79
C ALA A 180 -0.24 -8.31 -2.79
N GLY A 181 0.26 -9.46 -2.32
CA GLY A 181 0.91 -10.50 -3.12
C GLY A 181 0.06 -11.04 -4.26
N ARG A 182 -1.26 -11.07 -4.10
CA ARG A 182 -2.19 -11.47 -5.17
C ARG A 182 -2.08 -10.60 -6.42
N PHE A 183 -1.64 -9.36 -6.27
CA PHE A 183 -1.47 -8.39 -7.34
C PHE A 183 -0.04 -8.31 -7.88
N LEU A 184 0.86 -9.19 -7.42
CA LEU A 184 2.23 -9.25 -7.90
C LEU A 184 2.30 -9.89 -9.29
N ASN A 185 2.88 -9.17 -10.25
CA ASN A 185 3.27 -9.71 -11.55
C ASN A 185 4.80 -9.82 -11.61
N ARG A 186 5.32 -11.00 -11.28
CA ARG A 186 6.76 -11.30 -11.29
C ARG A 186 7.41 -11.07 -12.65
N HIS A 187 6.71 -11.35 -13.75
CA HIS A 187 7.23 -11.13 -15.08
C HIS A 187 7.49 -9.63 -15.32
N ASN A 188 6.50 -8.79 -15.00
CA ASN A 188 6.68 -7.34 -15.11
C ASN A 188 7.79 -6.84 -14.19
N LEU A 189 7.85 -7.33 -12.96
CA LEU A 189 8.89 -6.93 -12.02
C LEU A 189 10.28 -7.27 -12.56
N ASN A 190 10.48 -8.48 -13.10
CA ASN A 190 11.75 -8.90 -13.70
C ASN A 190 12.14 -8.02 -14.90
N GLU A 191 11.17 -7.67 -15.76
CA GLU A 191 11.40 -6.76 -16.88
C GLU A 191 11.80 -5.35 -16.41
N LEU A 192 11.14 -4.85 -15.37
CA LEU A 192 11.42 -3.55 -14.79
C LEU A 192 12.76 -3.52 -14.01
N SER A 193 13.15 -4.64 -13.41
CA SER A 193 14.39 -4.78 -12.63
C SER A 193 15.64 -4.72 -13.51
N LYS A 194 15.54 -5.19 -14.76
CA LYS A 194 16.57 -4.98 -15.80
C LYS A 194 16.80 -3.51 -16.13
N LEU A 195 15.76 -2.68 -16.03
CA LEU A 195 15.80 -1.27 -16.41
C LEU A 195 16.21 -0.33 -15.27
N ARG A 196 15.86 -0.67 -14.01
CA ARG A 196 16.11 0.21 -12.86
C ARG A 196 16.47 -0.59 -11.61
N VAL A 197 17.52 -0.14 -10.93
CA VAL A 197 17.97 -0.71 -9.64
C VAL A 197 16.85 -0.78 -8.61
N ALA A 198 15.98 0.24 -8.57
CA ALA A 198 14.89 0.31 -7.61
C ALA A 198 13.88 -0.85 -7.72
N PHE A 199 13.71 -1.46 -8.90
CA PHE A 199 12.87 -2.65 -9.04
C PHE A 199 13.61 -3.94 -8.66
N ARG A 200 14.94 -4.00 -8.81
CA ARG A 200 15.76 -5.10 -8.25
C ARG A 200 15.71 -5.12 -6.73
N ASP A 201 15.75 -3.94 -6.12
CA ASP A 201 15.57 -3.78 -4.68
C ASP A 201 14.22 -4.38 -4.20
N ILE A 202 13.14 -4.19 -4.97
CA ILE A 202 11.81 -4.75 -4.64
C ILE A 202 11.77 -6.27 -4.87
N GLU A 203 12.43 -6.78 -5.90
CA GLU A 203 12.59 -8.21 -6.14
C GLU A 203 13.31 -8.90 -4.96
N GLU A 204 14.35 -8.25 -4.42
CA GLU A 204 15.02 -8.68 -3.19
C GLU A 204 14.09 -8.62 -1.98
N ASP A 205 13.31 -7.53 -1.82
CA ASP A 205 12.33 -7.40 -0.74
C ASP A 205 11.32 -8.56 -0.78
N ILE A 206 10.74 -8.87 -1.95
CA ILE A 206 9.78 -9.96 -2.11
C ILE A 206 10.40 -11.30 -1.70
N LYS A 207 11.63 -11.59 -2.16
CA LYS A 207 12.31 -12.85 -1.80
C LYS A 207 12.41 -13.01 -0.27
N TYR A 208 12.84 -11.98 0.45
CA TYR A 208 12.94 -12.05 1.91
C TYR A 208 11.58 -12.17 2.59
N LEU A 209 10.55 -11.55 2.03
CA LEU A 209 9.19 -11.71 2.54
C LEU A 209 8.68 -13.13 2.37
N GLU A 210 8.94 -13.78 1.24
CA GLU A 210 8.52 -15.17 1.02
C GLU A 210 9.22 -16.14 1.98
N GLU A 211 10.52 -15.94 2.18
CA GLU A 211 11.33 -16.69 3.16
C GLU A 211 10.77 -16.54 4.58
N GLU A 212 10.44 -15.32 5.01
CA GLU A 212 9.91 -15.05 6.35
C GLU A 212 8.45 -15.54 6.51
N LEU A 213 7.60 -15.30 5.52
CA LEU A 213 6.17 -15.62 5.60
C LEU A 213 5.89 -17.11 5.42
N GLY A 214 6.81 -17.84 4.79
CA GLY A 214 6.64 -19.23 4.37
C GLY A 214 5.56 -19.40 3.30
N VAL A 215 5.35 -18.39 2.46
CA VAL A 215 4.29 -18.35 1.44
C VAL A 215 4.84 -17.73 0.16
N GLU A 216 4.59 -18.38 -0.98
CA GLU A 216 4.92 -17.82 -2.29
C GLU A 216 3.90 -16.75 -2.70
N LEU A 217 4.35 -15.52 -2.90
CA LEU A 217 3.51 -14.39 -3.28
C LEU A 217 3.22 -14.41 -4.79
N GLY A 218 1.96 -14.23 -5.16
CA GLY A 218 1.56 -14.20 -6.56
C GLY A 218 0.05 -14.44 -6.73
N PRO A 219 -0.40 -14.56 -7.99
CA PRO A 219 -1.80 -14.85 -8.27
C PRO A 219 -2.16 -16.28 -7.85
N TRP A 220 -3.26 -16.43 -7.11
CA TRP A 220 -3.73 -17.76 -6.65
C TRP A 220 -5.12 -18.12 -7.17
N SER A 221 -5.82 -17.18 -7.80
CA SER A 221 -7.15 -17.38 -8.39
C SER A 221 -7.18 -16.97 -9.85
N ASN A 222 -8.22 -17.40 -10.58
CA ASN A 222 -8.46 -16.98 -11.96
C ASN A 222 -8.59 -15.45 -12.06
N GLU A 223 -9.21 -14.81 -11.06
CA GLU A 223 -9.34 -13.34 -11.00
C GLU A 223 -7.97 -12.66 -10.88
N ASP A 224 -7.07 -13.20 -10.04
CA ASP A 224 -5.70 -12.71 -9.90
C ASP A 224 -4.88 -12.94 -11.19
N MET A 225 -5.12 -14.05 -11.89
CA MET A 225 -4.48 -14.33 -13.17
C MET A 225 -4.93 -13.38 -14.28
N ILE A 226 -6.21 -13.02 -14.33
CA ILE A 226 -6.71 -12.00 -15.26
C ILE A 226 -6.07 -10.65 -14.93
N TYR A 227 -6.01 -10.29 -13.65
CA TYR A 227 -5.30 -9.08 -13.21
C TYR A 227 -3.84 -9.07 -13.68
N ARG A 228 -3.11 -10.18 -13.48
CA ARG A 228 -1.73 -10.32 -13.94
C ARG A 228 -1.62 -10.05 -15.45
N ASN A 229 -2.50 -10.61 -16.28
CA ASN A 229 -2.50 -10.38 -17.72
C ASN A 229 -2.73 -8.90 -18.08
N LEU A 230 -3.68 -8.24 -17.40
CA LEU A 230 -3.94 -6.80 -17.57
C LEU A 230 -2.72 -5.96 -17.23
N THR A 231 -2.03 -6.26 -16.12
CA THR A 231 -0.78 -5.54 -15.78
C THR A 231 0.33 -5.81 -16.81
N GLY A 232 0.37 -6.98 -17.44
CA GLY A 232 1.26 -7.26 -18.58
C GLY A 232 1.00 -6.30 -19.75
N ASN A 233 -0.26 -6.09 -20.10
CA ASN A 233 -0.67 -5.12 -21.12
C ASN A 233 -0.29 -3.68 -20.74
N VAL A 234 -0.38 -3.31 -19.46
CA VAL A 234 0.08 -2.00 -18.97
C VAL A 234 1.56 -1.81 -19.29
N LEU A 235 2.42 -2.77 -18.93
CA LEU A 235 3.85 -2.65 -19.18
C LEU A 235 4.19 -2.60 -20.67
N LEU A 236 3.50 -3.41 -21.50
CA LEU A 236 3.67 -3.40 -22.94
C LEU A 236 3.34 -2.03 -23.55
N LYS A 237 2.14 -1.50 -23.25
CA LYS A 237 1.73 -0.16 -23.72
C LYS A 237 2.67 0.93 -23.22
N LEU A 238 3.15 0.82 -21.97
CA LEU A 238 4.09 1.76 -21.39
C LEU A 238 5.42 1.80 -22.16
N LYS A 239 5.95 0.63 -22.54
CA LYS A 239 7.18 0.50 -23.34
C LYS A 239 7.01 1.13 -24.74
N ASP A 240 5.82 1.02 -25.33
CA ASP A 240 5.45 1.65 -26.61
C ASP A 240 5.15 3.17 -26.50
N GLY A 241 5.18 3.75 -25.30
CA GLY A 241 4.79 5.14 -25.08
C GLY A 241 3.30 5.43 -25.32
N LYS A 242 2.44 4.41 -25.25
CA LYS A 242 0.99 4.50 -25.45
C LYS A 242 0.27 4.87 -24.15
N ASP A 243 -0.94 5.41 -24.28
CA ASP A 243 -1.82 5.69 -23.15
C ASP A 243 -2.23 4.40 -22.40
N ILE A 244 -2.13 4.45 -21.08
CA ILE A 244 -2.47 3.36 -20.15
C ILE A 244 -3.63 3.72 -19.21
N SER A 245 -4.27 4.88 -19.39
CA SER A 245 -5.32 5.39 -18.49
C SER A 245 -6.48 4.42 -18.29
N GLU A 246 -6.96 3.80 -19.37
CA GLU A 246 -8.03 2.80 -19.33
C GLU A 246 -7.62 1.54 -18.55
N LEU A 247 -6.40 1.05 -18.77
CA LEU A 247 -5.87 -0.13 -18.08
C LEU A 247 -5.64 0.14 -16.58
N ILE A 248 -5.26 1.36 -16.21
CA ILE A 248 -5.19 1.78 -14.80
C ILE A 248 -6.57 1.69 -14.14
N VAL A 249 -7.62 2.13 -14.84
CA VAL A 249 -9.00 2.00 -14.36
C VAL A 249 -9.41 0.55 -14.25
N GLU A 250 -9.14 -0.25 -15.28
CA GLU A 250 -9.54 -1.65 -15.35
C GLU A 250 -8.88 -2.47 -14.24
N THR A 251 -7.55 -2.39 -14.10
CA THR A 251 -6.83 -3.02 -12.99
C THR A 251 -7.33 -2.49 -11.64
N GLY A 252 -7.71 -1.21 -11.55
CA GLY A 252 -8.31 -0.61 -10.37
C GLY A 252 -9.61 -1.27 -9.89
N LYS A 253 -10.40 -1.86 -10.80
CA LYS A 253 -11.64 -2.58 -10.47
C LYS A 253 -11.36 -3.86 -9.68
N TYR A 254 -10.35 -4.64 -10.10
CA TYR A 254 -9.97 -5.89 -9.45
C TYR A 254 -9.49 -5.69 -8.00
N ARG A 255 -8.71 -4.65 -7.77
CA ARG A 255 -8.24 -4.27 -6.42
C ARG A 255 -9.21 -3.34 -5.67
N ARG A 256 -10.36 -3.02 -6.27
CA ARG A 256 -11.43 -2.16 -5.73
C ARG A 256 -10.95 -0.82 -5.17
N SER A 257 -9.96 -0.24 -5.83
CA SER A 257 -9.39 1.07 -5.51
C SER A 257 -8.40 1.46 -6.61
N LEU A 258 -8.37 2.75 -6.99
CA LEU A 258 -7.27 3.24 -7.82
C LEU A 258 -5.95 3.23 -7.04
N GLY A 259 -5.97 3.64 -5.78
CA GLY A 259 -4.80 3.81 -4.92
C GLY A 259 -5.12 4.66 -3.70
#